data_AF-A0A1F7SEI1-F1
#
_entry.id   AF-A0A1F7SEI1-F1
#
_cell.length_a   1.000
_cell.length_b   1.000
_cell.length_c   1.000
_cell.angle_alpha   90.00
_cell.angle_beta   90.00
_cell.angle_gamma   90.00
#
_symmetry.space_group_name_H-M   'P 1'
#
loop_
_entity.id
_entity.type
_entity.pdbx_description
1 polymer ?
#
loop_
_entity_poly.entity_id
_entity_poly.type
_entity_poly.pdbx_seq_one_letter_code
_entity_poly.pdbx_strand_id
1 'polypeptide(L)'
;MDELDSNFKYEIAKRHGGEKIKNCFSCGTCTASCPVRKIDEKFNPRQIIRMAILGMKERVFKSDFVWLCTACYNCQERCPQDVLISDLMAVIKNLATEAGYIHPSYVQIANFVKASGRVYVLEDFDNKKREKAGLPFLPTKLEDVSKIFEMSGLDRYIKK
;
A
#
# COMPACT_ATOMS: atom_id res chain seq x y z
N MET A 1 -13.44 -8.52 -23.39
CA MET A 1 -13.53 -7.06 -23.17
C MET A 1 -13.54 -6.91 -21.68
N ASP A 2 -12.51 -6.31 -21.07
CA ASP A 2 -12.48 -6.14 -19.61
C ASP A 2 -13.75 -5.39 -19.18
N GLU A 3 -14.52 -5.97 -18.27
CA GLU A 3 -15.79 -5.40 -17.83
C GLU A 3 -15.51 -4.13 -17.02
N LEU A 4 -16.04 -3.00 -17.48
CA LEU A 4 -15.84 -1.71 -16.82
C LEU A 4 -16.81 -1.57 -15.65
N ASP A 5 -16.27 -1.45 -14.44
CA ASP A 5 -17.06 -1.16 -13.24
C ASP A 5 -17.17 0.35 -13.03
N SER A 6 -18.25 0.94 -13.57
CA SER A 6 -18.53 2.38 -13.44
C SER A 6 -18.65 2.87 -11.98
N ASN A 7 -18.87 1.97 -11.02
CA ASN A 7 -18.98 2.30 -9.60
C ASN A 7 -17.64 2.37 -8.87
N PHE A 8 -16.55 1.90 -9.48
CA PHE A 8 -15.26 1.77 -8.82
C PHE A 8 -14.74 3.08 -8.21
N LYS A 9 -14.92 4.21 -8.90
CA LYS A 9 -14.56 5.54 -8.36
C LYS A 9 -15.34 5.94 -7.11
N TYR A 10 -16.58 5.48 -6.97
CA TYR A 10 -17.41 5.76 -5.79
C TYR A 10 -17.05 4.83 -4.64
N GLU A 11 -16.69 3.58 -4.92
CA GLU A 11 -16.12 2.67 -3.93
C GLU A 11 -14.84 3.25 -3.33
N ILE A 12 -13.91 3.74 -4.16
CA ILE A 12 -12.71 4.45 -3.71
C ILE A 12 -13.07 5.69 -2.89
N ALA A 13 -14.01 6.51 -3.36
CA ALA A 13 -14.39 7.74 -2.68
C ALA A 13 -15.04 7.55 -1.30
N LYS A 14 -15.48 6.33 -0.97
CA LYS A 14 -15.99 5.97 0.37
C LYS A 14 -14.89 5.60 1.37
N ARG A 15 -13.65 5.43 0.91
CA ARG A 15 -12.50 5.08 1.76
C ARG A 15 -11.74 6.35 2.17
N HIS A 16 -11.20 6.32 3.38
CA HIS A 16 -10.37 7.42 3.89
C HIS A 16 -9.13 7.63 3.00
N GLY A 17 -8.94 8.84 2.48
CA GLY A 17 -7.89 9.19 1.51
C GLY A 17 -8.30 9.06 0.04
N GLY A 18 -9.48 8.51 -0.26
CA GLY A 18 -10.02 8.35 -1.62
C GLY A 18 -11.08 9.38 -2.01
N GLU A 19 -11.58 10.17 -1.07
CA GLU A 19 -12.79 11.01 -1.17
C GLU A 19 -12.73 11.97 -2.36
N LYS A 20 -11.54 12.55 -2.60
CA LYS A 20 -11.31 13.57 -3.62
C LYS A 20 -10.90 13.01 -4.99
N ILE A 21 -10.90 11.68 -5.21
CA ILE A 21 -10.51 11.09 -6.50
C ILE A 21 -11.25 11.71 -7.70
N LYS A 22 -12.54 12.01 -7.53
CA LYS A 22 -13.40 12.56 -8.59
C LYS A 22 -13.06 13.98 -9.01
N ASN A 23 -12.27 14.71 -8.19
CA ASN A 23 -11.82 16.07 -8.52
C ASN A 23 -10.68 16.06 -9.56
N CYS A 24 -10.08 14.89 -9.85
CA CYS A 24 -8.97 14.79 -10.78
C CYS A 24 -9.39 15.12 -12.23
N PHE A 25 -8.93 16.26 -12.73
CA PHE A 25 -9.02 16.67 -14.13
C PHE A 25 -7.84 16.24 -15.02
N SER A 26 -6.98 15.32 -14.54
CA SER A 26 -5.89 14.71 -15.33
C SER A 26 -4.77 15.66 -15.86
N CYS A 27 -4.43 16.73 -15.13
CA CYS A 27 -3.37 17.68 -15.53
C CYS A 27 -1.96 17.09 -15.66
N GLY A 28 -1.61 16.04 -14.91
CA GLY A 28 -0.29 15.39 -14.97
C GLY A 28 0.78 15.91 -14.01
N THR A 29 0.48 16.89 -13.14
CA THR A 29 1.43 17.35 -12.10
C THR A 29 1.98 16.20 -11.26
N CYS A 30 1.14 15.22 -10.93
CA CYS A 30 1.55 14.04 -10.17
C CYS A 30 2.58 13.18 -10.90
N THR A 31 2.47 13.05 -12.22
CA THR A 31 3.44 12.30 -13.04
C THR A 31 4.78 13.04 -13.09
N ALA A 32 4.76 14.35 -13.33
CA ALA A 32 5.97 15.18 -13.37
C ALA A 32 6.71 15.23 -12.03
N SER A 33 5.96 15.18 -10.93
CA SER A 33 6.51 15.24 -9.57
C SER A 33 7.02 13.90 -9.05
N CYS A 34 6.73 12.80 -9.75
CA CYS A 34 7.00 11.47 -9.24
C CYS A 34 8.48 11.08 -9.41
N PRO A 35 9.22 10.74 -8.33
CA PRO A 35 10.59 10.26 -8.46
C PRO A 35 10.67 8.87 -9.11
N VAL A 36 9.70 8.00 -8.85
CA VAL A 36 9.63 6.65 -9.44
C VAL A 36 9.50 6.73 -10.97
N ARG A 37 8.68 7.67 -11.47
CA ARG A 37 8.53 7.93 -12.91
C ARG A 37 9.85 8.26 -13.60
N LYS A 38 10.75 8.97 -12.90
CA LYS A 38 12.06 9.37 -13.47
C LYS A 38 12.98 8.18 -13.69
N ILE A 39 12.74 7.07 -12.99
CA ILE A 39 13.52 5.84 -13.08
C ILE A 39 12.79 4.84 -13.99
N ASP A 40 11.49 4.67 -13.79
CA ASP A 40 10.63 3.82 -14.60
C ASP A 40 9.57 4.66 -15.34
N GLU A 41 9.82 4.90 -16.62
CA GLU A 41 8.92 5.62 -17.51
C GLU A 41 7.60 4.89 -17.81
N LYS A 42 7.39 3.68 -17.30
CA LYS A 42 6.08 3.02 -17.38
C LYS A 42 5.20 3.40 -16.19
N PHE A 43 5.78 3.68 -15.03
CA PHE A 43 5.02 4.09 -13.85
C PHE A 43 4.36 5.45 -14.08
N ASN A 44 3.04 5.57 -13.92
CA ASN A 44 2.34 6.81 -14.13
C ASN A 44 1.13 6.97 -13.19
N PRO A 45 1.23 7.78 -12.11
CA PRO A 45 0.14 7.91 -11.15
C PRO A 45 -1.13 8.50 -11.79
N ARG A 46 -1.00 9.41 -12.76
CA ARG A 46 -2.16 9.96 -13.50
C ARG A 46 -2.92 8.86 -14.23
N GLN A 47 -2.23 7.92 -14.87
CA GLN A 47 -2.89 6.83 -15.61
C GLN A 47 -3.66 5.91 -14.67
N ILE A 48 -3.11 5.55 -13.51
CA ILE A 48 -3.79 4.73 -12.51
C ILE A 48 -5.07 5.42 -12.02
N ILE A 49 -4.99 6.71 -11.68
CA ILE A 49 -6.16 7.50 -11.26
C ILE A 49 -7.21 7.55 -12.38
N ARG A 50 -6.79 7.76 -13.63
CA ARG A 50 -7.71 7.81 -14.77
C ARG A 50 -8.38 6.46 -15.02
N MET A 51 -7.64 5.37 -14.96
CA MET A 51 -8.17 4.00 -15.07
C MET A 51 -9.19 3.71 -13.97
N ALA A 52 -8.92 4.13 -12.73
CA ALA A 52 -9.85 4.00 -11.62
C ALA A 52 -11.15 4.80 -11.84
N ILE A 53 -11.05 6.04 -12.34
CA ILE A 53 -12.22 6.87 -12.67
C ILE A 53 -13.06 6.28 -13.81
N LEU A 54 -12.41 5.63 -14.78
CA LEU A 54 -13.05 4.98 -15.93
C LEU A 54 -13.61 3.58 -15.61
N GLY A 55 -13.43 3.08 -14.39
CA GLY A 55 -13.95 1.78 -13.98
C GLY A 55 -13.11 0.58 -14.42
N MET A 56 -11.86 0.78 -14.81
CA MET A 56 -10.96 -0.31 -15.22
C MET A 56 -10.37 -1.06 -14.00
N LYS A 57 -11.25 -1.52 -13.10
CA LYS A 57 -10.92 -2.04 -11.77
C LYS A 57 -9.91 -3.19 -11.81
N GLU A 58 -10.19 -4.22 -12.60
CA GLU A 58 -9.31 -5.38 -12.72
C GLU A 58 -7.92 -5.01 -13.26
N ARG A 59 -7.86 -4.11 -14.24
CA ARG A 59 -6.59 -3.62 -14.79
C ARG A 59 -5.78 -2.81 -13.78
N VAL A 60 -6.45 -2.03 -12.91
CA VAL A 60 -5.79 -1.33 -11.81
C VAL A 60 -5.22 -2.33 -10.80
N PHE A 61 -5.99 -3.35 -10.40
CA PHE A 61 -5.56 -4.33 -9.40
C PHE A 61 -4.45 -5.26 -9.89
N LYS A 62 -4.46 -5.66 -11.16
CA LYS A 62 -3.39 -6.47 -11.78
C LYS A 62 -2.13 -5.66 -12.10
N SER A 63 -2.16 -4.34 -11.97
CA SER A 63 -1.01 -3.51 -12.32
C SER A 63 0.00 -3.49 -11.19
N ASP A 64 1.23 -3.93 -11.49
CA ASP A 64 2.38 -3.80 -10.57
C ASP A 64 2.64 -2.34 -10.18
N PHE A 65 2.18 -1.38 -10.99
CA PHE A 65 2.40 0.04 -10.75
C PHE A 65 1.84 0.49 -9.40
N VAL A 66 0.69 -0.04 -8.96
CA VAL A 66 0.11 0.33 -7.67
C VAL A 66 1.12 0.10 -6.52
N TRP A 67 1.95 -0.95 -6.63
CA TRP A 67 2.93 -1.35 -5.63
C TRP A 67 4.23 -0.55 -5.67
N LEU A 68 4.54 0.10 -6.79
CA LEU A 68 5.75 0.93 -6.97
C LEU A 68 5.65 2.30 -6.28
N CYS A 69 4.45 2.76 -5.93
CA CYS A 69 4.30 4.02 -5.21
C CYS A 69 5.01 3.95 -3.84
N THR A 70 5.98 4.85 -3.65
CA THR A 70 6.80 4.97 -2.43
C THR A 70 6.16 5.80 -1.31
N ALA A 71 4.94 6.31 -1.53
CA ALA A 71 4.26 7.21 -0.59
C ALA A 71 5.12 8.41 -0.13
N CYS A 72 5.84 9.04 -1.07
CA CYS A 72 6.69 10.21 -0.78
C CYS A 72 5.94 11.55 -0.73
N TYR A 73 4.61 11.56 -0.90
CA TYR A 73 3.71 12.74 -0.82
C TYR A 73 3.93 13.89 -1.82
N ASN A 74 5.00 13.89 -2.61
CA ASN A 74 5.30 14.93 -3.61
C ASN A 74 4.17 15.27 -4.58
N CYS A 75 3.40 14.28 -5.03
CA CYS A 75 2.29 14.47 -5.97
C CYS A 75 1.02 14.99 -5.29
N GLN A 76 0.85 14.71 -4.01
CA GLN A 76 -0.27 15.14 -3.18
C GLN A 76 -0.14 16.62 -2.86
N GLU A 77 1.03 17.04 -2.36
CA GLU A 77 1.34 18.43 -2.02
C GLU A 77 1.26 19.39 -3.22
N ARG A 78 1.43 18.87 -4.44
CA ARG A 78 1.40 19.66 -5.68
C ARG A 78 0.09 19.53 -6.45
N CYS A 79 -0.90 18.80 -5.94
CA CYS A 79 -2.14 18.60 -6.67
C CYS A 79 -2.97 19.89 -6.66
N PRO A 80 -3.28 20.51 -7.81
CA PRO A 80 -4.09 21.74 -7.85
C PRO A 80 -5.58 21.50 -7.58
N GLN A 81 -5.99 20.26 -7.31
CA GLN A 81 -7.36 19.85 -7.02
C GLN A 81 -7.47 19.13 -5.66
N ASP A 82 -6.40 19.21 -4.85
CA ASP A 82 -6.27 18.56 -3.54
C ASP A 82 -6.58 17.06 -3.54
N VAL A 83 -6.34 16.36 -4.64
CA VAL A 83 -6.45 14.90 -4.66
C VAL A 83 -5.35 14.35 -3.75
N LEU A 84 -5.73 13.57 -2.74
CA LEU A 84 -4.82 12.94 -1.79
C LEU A 84 -4.13 11.74 -2.44
N ILE A 85 -3.29 11.97 -3.45
CA ILE A 85 -2.82 10.92 -4.37
C ILE A 85 -2.04 9.81 -3.65
N SER A 86 -1.25 10.15 -2.63
CA SER A 86 -0.47 9.12 -1.91
C SER A 86 -1.39 8.25 -1.07
N ASP A 87 -2.35 8.85 -0.38
CA ASP A 87 -3.36 8.15 0.42
C ASP A 87 -4.31 7.34 -0.49
N LEU A 88 -4.67 7.88 -1.66
CA LEU A 88 -5.43 7.20 -2.69
C LEU A 88 -4.71 5.93 -3.19
N MET A 89 -3.38 5.96 -3.36
CA MET A 89 -2.63 4.76 -3.72
C MET A 89 -2.70 3.71 -2.60
N ALA A 90 -2.70 4.11 -1.33
CA ALA A 90 -2.90 3.19 -0.20
C ALA A 90 -4.32 2.60 -0.20
N VAL A 91 -5.35 3.40 -0.49
CA VAL A 91 -6.73 2.92 -0.68
C VAL A 91 -6.80 1.87 -1.79
N ILE A 92 -6.18 2.12 -2.95
CA ILE A 92 -6.17 1.17 -4.05
C ILE A 92 -5.44 -0.13 -3.66
N LYS A 93 -4.30 -0.06 -2.95
CA LYS A 93 -3.58 -1.24 -2.42
C LYS A 93 -4.48 -2.06 -1.49
N ASN A 94 -5.26 -1.41 -0.62
CA ASN A 94 -6.18 -2.08 0.30
C ASN A 94 -7.31 -2.78 -0.46
N LEU A 95 -7.96 -2.11 -1.40
CA LEU A 95 -9.00 -2.72 -2.23
C LEU A 95 -8.47 -3.88 -3.09
N ALA A 96 -7.26 -3.74 -3.64
CA ALA A 96 -6.59 -4.81 -4.38
C ALA A 96 -6.31 -6.03 -3.48
N THR A 97 -5.84 -5.78 -2.24
CA THR A 97 -5.65 -6.83 -1.22
C THR A 97 -6.95 -7.52 -0.87
N GLU A 98 -8.03 -6.77 -0.65
CA GLU A 98 -9.37 -7.29 -0.38
C GLU A 98 -9.88 -8.19 -1.52
N ALA A 99 -9.52 -7.86 -2.76
CA ALA A 99 -9.86 -8.61 -3.96
C ALA A 99 -8.86 -9.75 -4.29
N GLY A 100 -7.87 -10.03 -3.44
CA GLY A 100 -6.92 -11.15 -3.61
C GLY A 100 -5.68 -10.85 -4.47
N TYR A 101 -5.46 -9.59 -4.85
CA TYR A 101 -4.33 -9.12 -5.67
C TYR A 101 -3.13 -8.63 -4.84
N ILE A 102 -3.01 -9.06 -3.58
CA ILE A 102 -1.87 -8.69 -2.72
C ILE A 102 -0.54 -9.19 -3.29
N HIS A 103 0.47 -8.31 -3.33
CA HIS A 103 1.81 -8.68 -3.78
C HIS A 103 2.51 -9.60 -2.76
N PRO A 104 3.19 -10.68 -3.19
CA PRO A 104 3.76 -11.70 -2.28
C PRO A 104 4.69 -11.16 -1.19
N SER A 105 5.47 -10.11 -1.47
CA SER A 105 6.36 -9.50 -0.47
C SER A 105 5.60 -8.94 0.74
N TYR A 106 4.38 -8.41 0.55
CA TYR A 106 3.57 -7.92 1.67
C TYR A 106 3.02 -9.07 2.52
N VAL A 107 2.70 -10.22 1.91
CA VAL A 107 2.33 -11.45 2.63
C VAL A 107 3.50 -11.93 3.50
N GLN A 108 4.72 -11.96 2.96
CA GLN A 108 5.91 -12.35 3.71
C GLN A 108 6.18 -11.41 4.88
N ILE A 109 6.15 -10.09 4.66
CA ILE A 109 6.31 -9.09 5.73
C ILE A 109 5.26 -9.29 6.82
N ALA A 110 3.99 -9.47 6.44
CA ALA A 110 2.91 -9.70 7.38
C ALA A 110 3.09 -11.00 8.18
N ASN A 111 3.58 -12.07 7.55
CA ASN A 111 3.91 -13.31 8.24
C ASN A 111 5.04 -13.14 9.28
N PHE A 112 6.09 -12.38 8.97
CA PHE A 112 7.14 -12.06 9.95
C PHE A 112 6.60 -11.26 11.13
N VAL A 113 5.78 -10.25 10.86
CA VAL A 113 5.14 -9.43 11.89
C VAL A 113 4.19 -10.28 12.74
N LYS A 114 3.39 -11.16 12.15
CA LYS A 114 2.52 -12.07 12.90
C LYS A 114 3.32 -13.03 13.79
N ALA A 115 4.39 -13.61 13.25
CA ALA A 115 5.16 -14.63 13.95
C ALA A 115 6.03 -14.08 15.09
N SER A 116 6.66 -12.92 14.88
CA SER A 116 7.66 -12.35 15.80
C SER A 116 7.24 -11.03 16.45
N GLY A 117 6.20 -10.39 15.92
CA GLY A 117 5.83 -9.01 16.26
C GLY A 117 6.61 -7.93 15.51
N ARG A 118 7.53 -8.30 14.61
CA ARG A 118 8.45 -7.37 13.94
C ARG A 118 8.65 -7.71 12.46
N VAL A 119 8.99 -6.69 11.67
CA VAL A 119 9.39 -6.88 10.27
C VAL A 119 10.78 -7.52 10.21
N TYR A 120 11.71 -7.04 11.04
CA TYR A 120 13.03 -7.63 11.23
C TYR A 120 12.98 -8.51 12.48
N VAL A 121 13.04 -9.82 12.28
CA VAL A 121 13.02 -10.80 13.36
C VAL A 121 14.27 -10.63 14.22
N LEU A 122 14.09 -10.60 15.54
CA LEU A 122 15.20 -10.56 16.49
C LEU A 122 15.53 -11.98 16.93
N GLU A 123 16.82 -12.30 16.89
CA GLU A 123 17.36 -13.56 17.39
C GLU A 123 18.22 -13.33 18.65
N ASP A 124 18.60 -14.41 19.32
CA ASP A 124 19.47 -14.33 20.50
C ASP A 124 20.84 -13.71 20.16
N PHE A 125 21.29 -13.86 18.92
CA PHE A 125 22.50 -13.21 18.43
C PHE A 125 22.42 -11.67 18.49
N ASP A 126 21.25 -11.10 18.18
CA ASP A 126 21.04 -9.65 18.28
C ASP A 126 21.09 -9.20 19.75
N ASN A 127 20.50 -9.96 20.66
CA ASN A 127 20.58 -9.67 22.09
C ASN A 127 22.02 -9.76 22.62
N LYS A 128 22.85 -10.70 22.14
CA LYS A 128 24.28 -10.75 22.46
C LYS A 128 25.03 -9.50 21.97
N LYS A 129 24.70 -8.99 20.78
CA LYS A 129 25.28 -7.73 20.28
C LYS A 129 24.83 -6.54 21.12
N ARG A 130 23.55 -6.51 21.51
CA ARG A 130 22.97 -5.46 22.36
C ARG A 130 23.62 -5.44 23.73
N GLU A 131 23.80 -6.60 24.37
CA GLU A 131 24.49 -6.73 25.66
C GLU A 131 25.93 -6.20 25.59
N LYS A 132 26.69 -6.58 24.55
CA LYS A 132 28.04 -6.03 24.30
C LYS A 132 28.06 -4.51 24.11
N ALA A 133 26.96 -3.94 23.62
CA ALA A 133 26.77 -2.50 23.47
C ALA A 133 26.13 -1.83 24.72
N GLY A 134 25.92 -2.57 25.82
CA GLY A 134 25.29 -2.06 27.04
C GLY A 134 23.79 -1.77 26.92
N LEU A 135 23.11 -2.36 25.92
CA LEU A 135 21.68 -2.16 25.66
C LEU A 135 20.83 -3.25 26.32
N PRO A 136 19.58 -2.93 26.73
CA PRO A 136 18.71 -3.88 27.42
C PRO A 136 18.28 -5.04 26.50
N PHE A 137 18.01 -6.19 27.12
CA PHE A 137 17.42 -7.36 26.45
C PHE A 137 16.06 -7.00 25.83
N LEU A 138 15.78 -7.55 24.66
CA LEU A 138 14.46 -7.47 24.02
C LEU A 138 13.88 -8.87 23.78
N PRO A 139 12.58 -9.09 24.06
CA PRO A 139 11.94 -10.36 23.76
C PRO A 139 11.92 -10.61 22.25
N THR A 140 12.31 -11.82 21.85
CA THR A 140 12.40 -12.25 20.44
C THR A 140 11.02 -12.36 19.79
N LYS A 141 9.97 -12.62 20.59
CA LYS A 141 8.58 -12.74 20.14
C LYS A 141 7.64 -11.84 20.96
N LEU A 142 6.67 -11.25 20.29
CA LEU A 142 5.58 -10.47 20.91
C LEU A 142 4.25 -11.17 20.65
N GLU A 143 3.75 -11.93 21.63
CA GLU A 143 2.57 -12.79 21.45
C GLU A 143 1.27 -12.02 21.16
N ASP A 144 1.14 -10.81 21.70
CA ASP A 144 -0.06 -10.01 21.54
C ASP A 144 -0.29 -9.56 20.09
N VAL A 145 0.78 -9.46 19.29
CA VAL A 145 0.65 -9.12 17.86
C VAL A 145 -0.10 -10.21 17.10
N SER A 146 0.13 -11.49 17.42
CA SER A 146 -0.62 -12.58 16.78
C SER A 146 -2.11 -12.52 17.14
N LYS A 147 -2.45 -12.13 18.38
CA LYS A 147 -3.85 -11.96 18.80
C LYS A 147 -4.51 -10.79 18.06
N ILE A 148 -3.79 -9.69 17.87
CA ILE A 148 -4.29 -8.53 17.10
C ILE A 148 -4.61 -8.93 15.66
N PHE A 149 -3.75 -9.73 15.01
CA PHE A 149 -3.99 -10.22 13.64
C PHE A 149 -5.28 -11.05 13.50
N GLU A 150 -5.57 -11.89 14.50
CA GLU A 150 -6.79 -12.67 14.58
C GLU A 150 -8.02 -11.75 14.79
N MET A 151 -7.97 -10.87 15.79
CA MET A 151 -9.07 -9.94 16.12
C MET A 151 -9.40 -8.97 14.99
N SER A 152 -8.38 -8.48 14.27
CA SER A 152 -8.56 -7.55 13.16
C SER A 152 -8.96 -8.26 11.85
N GLY A 153 -8.93 -9.59 11.82
CA GLY A 153 -9.19 -10.40 10.63
C GLY A 153 -8.14 -10.26 9.54
N LEU A 154 -6.94 -9.74 9.83
CA LEU A 154 -5.86 -9.59 8.85
C LEU A 154 -5.39 -10.94 8.30
N ASP A 155 -5.55 -11.99 9.10
CA ASP A 155 -5.23 -13.37 8.76
C ASP A 155 -5.85 -13.86 7.44
N ARG A 156 -7.04 -13.37 7.08
CA ARG A 156 -7.72 -13.81 5.85
C ARG A 156 -7.00 -13.36 4.58
N TYR A 157 -6.18 -12.32 4.64
CA TYR A 157 -5.47 -11.77 3.47
C TYR A 157 -4.07 -12.34 3.27
N ILE A 158 -3.52 -13.01 4.28
CA ILE A 158 -2.18 -13.60 4.27
C ILE A 158 -2.20 -15.13 4.12
N LYS A 159 -3.37 -15.76 4.26
CA LYS A 159 -3.57 -17.18 3.97
C LYS A 159 -3.63 -17.40 2.46
N LYS A 160 -2.53 -17.90 1.89
CA LYS A 160 -2.49 -18.56 0.57
C LYS A 160 -1.80 -19.90 0.72
#